data_AF-A0A2G4SMD5-F1
#
_entry.id   AF-A0A2G4SMD5-F1
#
_cell.length_a   1.000
_cell.length_b   1.000
_cell.length_c   1.000
_cell.angle_alpha   90.00
_cell.angle_beta   90.00
_cell.angle_gamma   90.00
#
_symmetry.space_group_name_H-M   'P 1'
#
loop_
_entity.id
_entity.type
_entity.pdbx_description
1 polymer ?
#
loop_
_entity_poly.entity_id
_entity_poly.type
_entity_poly.pdbx_seq_one_letter_code
_entity_poly.pdbx_strand_id
1 'polypeptide(L)'
;MSSQSTKDKSSHSDSLPTPPKERQTFLPKQPLPPSVDINNVQPLAIQDNPSTWAFIKGHTKYCIKSSIQFIFKDNNLPLLVNMIYHLIAARALMARPWKTTHRYIYIASPLGSSSKSLRYQIEQTTAIAVDTFRALGVMHLALGVLSALALKERRQSSERSALVVLTLASLGNAWAHMNAYWQKTGSQYTLKAIQEIGSSNLFVLVMSSIALSKTIKRTGRFI
;
A
#
# COMPACT_ATOMS: atom_id res chain seq x y z
N MET A 1 41.73 -22.64 -32.38
CA MET A 1 41.99 -23.87 -31.59
C MET A 1 42.46 -23.45 -30.21
N SER A 2 41.69 -23.78 -29.17
CA SER A 2 42.17 -24.17 -27.83
C SER A 2 41.09 -23.92 -26.76
N SER A 3 40.57 -25.06 -26.31
CA SER A 3 40.35 -25.40 -24.90
C SER A 3 39.17 -24.74 -24.18
N GLN A 4 38.02 -25.39 -24.37
CA GLN A 4 36.94 -25.50 -23.39
C GLN A 4 37.49 -25.96 -22.03
N SER A 5 37.09 -25.28 -20.96
CA SER A 5 37.25 -25.74 -19.58
C SER A 5 35.87 -25.90 -18.95
N THR A 6 35.48 -27.16 -18.79
CA THR A 6 34.28 -27.65 -18.11
C THR A 6 34.60 -27.93 -16.64
N LYS A 7 33.93 -27.26 -15.70
CA LYS A 7 33.82 -27.58 -14.26
C LYS A 7 32.66 -26.76 -13.70
N ASP A 8 31.74 -27.22 -12.86
CA ASP A 8 31.49 -28.48 -12.19
C ASP A 8 29.97 -28.53 -11.91
N LYS A 9 29.34 -29.69 -12.10
CA LYS A 9 27.95 -29.96 -11.72
C LYS A 9 27.89 -30.15 -10.20
N SER A 10 27.36 -29.18 -9.45
CA SER A 10 26.96 -29.40 -8.06
C SER A 10 25.56 -30.03 -8.03
N SER A 11 25.52 -31.34 -7.82
CA SER A 11 24.32 -32.08 -7.47
C SER A 11 23.93 -31.77 -6.02
N HIS A 12 23.18 -30.68 -5.82
CA HIS A 12 22.42 -30.51 -4.57
C HIS A 12 21.23 -31.45 -4.62
N SER A 13 21.33 -32.53 -3.86
CA SER A 13 20.26 -33.44 -3.53
C SER A 13 19.16 -32.70 -2.77
N ASP A 14 18.04 -32.47 -3.45
CA ASP A 14 16.77 -32.00 -2.88
C ASP A 14 16.23 -33.03 -1.90
N SER A 15 16.58 -32.90 -0.61
CA SER A 15 15.87 -33.59 0.45
C SER A 15 14.56 -32.86 0.73
N LEU A 16 13.46 -33.52 0.38
CA LEU A 16 12.09 -33.09 0.68
C LEU A 16 11.95 -32.73 2.17
N PRO A 17 11.33 -31.59 2.52
CA PRO A 17 11.06 -31.26 3.90
C PRO A 17 10.06 -32.27 4.49
N THR A 18 10.49 -33.03 5.49
CA THR A 18 9.62 -33.91 6.27
C THR A 18 8.48 -33.11 6.89
N PRO A 19 7.24 -33.61 6.83
CA PRO A 19 6.09 -32.94 7.43
C PRO A 19 6.25 -32.83 8.96
N PRO A 20 5.77 -31.73 9.56
CA PRO A 20 5.88 -31.52 11.00
C PRO A 20 5.06 -32.58 11.74
N LYS A 21 5.70 -33.25 12.70
CA LYS A 21 5.03 -34.16 13.66
C LYS A 21 3.92 -33.40 14.37
N GLU A 22 2.69 -33.71 13.99
CA GLU A 22 1.47 -33.30 14.68
C GLU A 22 1.57 -33.79 16.13
N ARG A 23 1.72 -32.84 17.06
CA ARG A 23 1.65 -33.12 18.49
C ARG A 23 0.21 -33.51 18.79
N GLN A 24 -0.06 -34.81 18.79
CA GLN A 24 -1.25 -35.38 19.43
C GLN A 24 -1.30 -34.84 20.86
N THR A 25 -2.19 -33.88 21.04
CA THR A 25 -2.43 -33.27 22.34
C THR A 25 -3.22 -34.30 23.11
N PHE A 26 -2.54 -35.01 24.02
CA PHE A 26 -3.17 -35.90 24.98
C PHE A 26 -4.26 -35.12 25.71
N LEU A 27 -5.53 -35.37 25.37
CA LEU A 27 -6.65 -34.88 26.15
C LEU A 27 -6.59 -35.55 27.52
N PRO A 28 -6.47 -34.79 28.63
CA PRO A 28 -6.51 -35.37 29.96
C PRO A 28 -7.88 -36.04 30.14
N LYS A 29 -7.86 -37.28 30.64
CA LYS A 29 -9.04 -38.06 31.05
C LYS A 29 -9.90 -37.18 31.95
N GLN A 30 -11.04 -36.70 31.43
CA GLN A 30 -12.01 -35.95 32.21
C GLN A 30 -12.62 -36.91 33.24
N PRO A 31 -12.52 -36.63 34.55
CA PRO A 31 -13.23 -37.41 35.55
C PRO A 31 -14.74 -37.29 35.30
N LEU A 32 -15.45 -38.42 35.43
CA LEU A 32 -16.91 -38.45 35.28
C LEU A 32 -17.55 -37.44 36.24
N PRO A 33 -18.55 -36.66 35.79
CA PRO A 33 -19.24 -35.73 36.66
C PRO A 33 -19.96 -36.51 37.78
N PRO A 34 -19.95 -36.00 39.02
CA PRO A 34 -20.75 -36.56 40.10
C PRO A 34 -22.22 -36.53 39.71
N SER A 35 -22.96 -37.57 40.11
CA SER A 35 -24.41 -37.70 39.93
C SER A 35 -25.11 -36.45 40.48
N VAL A 36 -25.54 -35.58 39.57
CA VAL A 36 -26.25 -34.35 39.90
C VAL A 36 -27.66 -34.72 40.36
N ASP A 37 -27.97 -34.32 41.59
CA ASP A 37 -29.27 -34.49 42.23
C ASP A 37 -30.35 -33.75 41.42
N ILE A 38 -31.29 -34.51 40.84
CA ILE A 38 -32.27 -34.03 39.84
C ILE A 38 -33.36 -33.14 40.47
N ASN A 39 -33.41 -33.02 41.79
CA ASN A 39 -34.51 -32.36 42.50
C ASN A 39 -34.34 -30.84 42.69
N ASN A 40 -33.26 -30.23 42.22
CA ASN A 40 -33.02 -28.79 42.34
C ASN A 40 -32.79 -28.11 40.98
N VAL A 41 -33.58 -28.50 39.97
CA VAL A 41 -33.59 -27.84 38.66
C VAL A 41 -34.37 -26.54 38.81
N GLN A 42 -33.65 -25.48 39.21
CA GLN A 42 -34.10 -24.10 39.06
C GLN A 42 -34.49 -23.91 37.58
N PRO A 43 -35.68 -23.37 37.26
CA PRO A 43 -36.14 -23.25 35.89
C PRO A 43 -35.10 -22.46 35.09
N LEU A 44 -34.53 -23.09 34.07
CA LEU A 44 -33.56 -22.48 33.17
C LEU A 44 -34.14 -21.14 32.73
N ALA A 45 -33.48 -20.04 33.12
CA ALA A 45 -33.83 -18.71 32.67
C ALA A 45 -33.94 -18.75 31.14
N ILE A 46 -35.13 -18.44 30.63
CA ILE A 46 -35.42 -18.36 29.20
C ILE A 46 -34.39 -17.40 28.64
N GLN A 47 -33.44 -17.94 27.88
CA GLN A 47 -32.33 -17.19 27.32
C GLN A 47 -32.92 -16.34 26.20
N ASP A 48 -33.31 -15.10 26.53
CA ASP A 48 -33.83 -14.16 25.57
C ASP A 48 -32.85 -14.05 24.40
N ASN A 49 -33.34 -14.44 23.22
CA ASN A 49 -32.54 -14.38 22.00
C ASN A 49 -32.05 -12.94 21.82
N PRO A 50 -30.74 -12.71 21.67
CA PRO A 50 -30.21 -11.37 21.56
C PRO A 50 -30.87 -10.67 20.37
N SER A 51 -31.29 -9.43 20.58
CA SER A 51 -31.85 -8.63 19.49
C SER A 51 -30.86 -8.58 18.32
N THR A 52 -31.37 -8.68 17.09
CA THR A 52 -30.57 -8.62 15.86
C THR A 52 -29.67 -7.38 15.82
N TRP A 53 -30.13 -6.27 16.41
CA TRP A 53 -29.36 -5.06 16.61
C TRP A 53 -28.15 -5.22 17.54
N ALA A 54 -28.31 -5.93 18.66
CA ALA A 54 -27.19 -6.23 19.54
C ALA A 54 -26.14 -7.10 18.85
N PHE A 55 -26.57 -8.07 18.02
CA PHE A 55 -25.68 -8.90 17.21
C PHE A 55 -24.87 -8.08 16.19
N ILE A 56 -25.53 -7.23 15.40
CA ILE A 56 -24.88 -6.37 14.39
C ILE A 56 -23.92 -5.39 15.06
N LYS A 57 -24.33 -4.77 16.17
CA LYS A 57 -23.49 -3.83 16.93
C LYS A 57 -22.26 -4.52 17.52
N GLY A 58 -22.43 -5.75 18.03
CA GLY A 58 -21.33 -6.57 18.53
C GLY A 58 -20.30 -6.88 17.45
N HIS A 59 -20.75 -7.37 16.29
CA HIS A 59 -19.88 -7.65 15.15
C HIS A 59 -19.18 -6.40 14.63
N THR A 60 -19.90 -5.30 14.48
CA THR A 60 -19.33 -4.02 14.04
C THR A 60 -18.24 -3.53 14.99
N LYS A 61 -18.50 -3.57 16.31
CA LYS A 61 -17.52 -3.18 17.34
C LYS A 61 -16.29 -4.10 17.31
N TYR A 62 -16.49 -5.39 17.15
CA TYR A 62 -15.41 -6.36 17.04
C TYR A 62 -14.56 -6.15 15.78
N CYS A 63 -15.19 -5.97 14.62
CA CYS A 63 -14.53 -5.64 13.36
C CYS A 63 -13.72 -4.35 13.48
N ILE A 64 -14.31 -3.26 13.97
CA ILE A 64 -13.60 -1.99 14.15
C ILE A 64 -12.41 -2.16 15.09
N LYS A 65 -12.60 -2.81 16.24
CA LYS A 65 -11.51 -3.05 17.20
C LYS A 65 -10.38 -3.88 16.58
N SER A 66 -10.73 -4.94 15.85
CA SER A 66 -9.77 -5.81 15.15
C SER A 66 -9.03 -5.04 14.05
N SER A 67 -9.73 -4.22 13.26
CA SER A 67 -9.13 -3.35 12.23
C SER A 67 -8.19 -2.33 12.85
N ILE A 68 -8.58 -1.64 13.91
CA ILE A 68 -7.72 -0.67 14.62
C ILE A 68 -6.49 -1.39 15.15
N GLN A 69 -6.65 -2.53 15.83
CA GLN A 69 -5.50 -3.30 16.31
C GLN A 69 -4.59 -3.71 15.15
N PHE A 70 -5.14 -4.21 14.04
CA PHE A 70 -4.35 -4.56 12.86
C PHE A 70 -3.55 -3.37 12.31
N ILE A 71 -4.17 -2.19 12.24
CA ILE A 71 -3.55 -0.96 11.72
C ILE A 71 -2.39 -0.49 12.61
N PHE A 72 -2.56 -0.54 13.94
CA PHE A 72 -1.60 0.04 14.88
C PHE A 72 -0.56 -0.95 15.43
N LYS A 73 -0.77 -2.26 15.32
CA LYS A 73 0.06 -3.27 16.01
C LYS A 73 1.47 -3.44 15.43
N ASP A 74 1.68 -3.20 14.13
CA ASP A 74 2.94 -3.59 13.46
C ASP A 74 3.39 -2.64 12.33
N ASN A 75 3.40 -1.31 12.52
CA ASN A 75 3.75 -0.34 11.46
C ASN A 75 2.92 -0.51 10.15
N ASN A 76 1.77 -1.18 10.22
CA ASN A 76 0.88 -1.41 9.09
C ASN A 76 0.21 -0.11 8.62
N LEU A 77 0.07 0.89 9.51
CA LEU A 77 -0.53 2.18 9.17
C LEU A 77 0.19 2.90 8.03
N PRO A 78 1.53 3.13 8.06
CA PRO A 78 2.28 3.66 6.93
C PRO A 78 2.07 2.90 5.61
N LEU A 79 2.09 1.57 5.64
CA LEU A 79 1.87 0.73 4.46
C LEU A 79 0.44 0.85 3.94
N LEU A 80 -0.54 0.90 4.82
CA LEU A 80 -1.95 1.08 4.47
C LEU A 80 -2.19 2.47 3.87
N VAL A 81 -1.59 3.51 4.45
CA VAL A 81 -1.66 4.88 3.92
C VAL A 81 -1.01 4.96 2.54
N ASN A 82 0.17 4.37 2.35
CA ASN A 82 0.84 4.25 1.05
C ASN A 82 -0.04 3.52 0.01
N MET A 83 -0.62 2.39 0.41
CA MET A 83 -1.51 1.61 -0.44
C MET A 83 -2.72 2.45 -0.90
N ILE A 84 -3.43 3.08 0.05
CA ILE A 84 -4.61 3.90 -0.25
C ILE A 84 -4.23 5.09 -1.14
N TYR A 85 -3.15 5.79 -0.80
CA TYR A 85 -2.66 6.94 -1.57
C TYR A 85 -2.36 6.55 -3.03
N HIS A 86 -1.57 5.50 -3.23
CA HIS A 86 -1.18 5.04 -4.55
C HIS A 86 -2.35 4.47 -5.36
N LEU A 87 -3.32 3.79 -4.73
CA LEU A 87 -4.53 3.32 -5.42
C LEU A 87 -5.44 4.46 -5.86
N ILE A 88 -5.61 5.50 -5.02
CA ILE A 88 -6.39 6.69 -5.39
C ILE A 88 -5.70 7.44 -6.54
N ALA A 89 -4.38 7.63 -6.46
CA ALA A 89 -3.59 8.26 -7.51
C ALA A 89 -3.66 7.47 -8.83
N ALA A 90 -3.45 6.15 -8.78
CA ALA A 90 -3.57 5.27 -9.93
C ALA A 90 -4.97 5.37 -10.56
N ARG A 91 -6.03 5.30 -9.74
CA ARG A 91 -7.41 5.45 -10.22
C ARG A 91 -7.63 6.81 -10.88
N ALA A 92 -7.18 7.90 -10.28
CA ALA A 92 -7.35 9.25 -10.84
C ALA A 92 -6.66 9.39 -12.20
N LEU A 93 -5.42 8.87 -12.32
CA LEU A 93 -4.61 8.96 -13.52
C LEU A 93 -5.09 8.02 -14.64
N MET A 94 -5.52 6.80 -14.31
CA MET A 94 -5.98 5.81 -15.29
C MET A 94 -7.41 6.05 -15.75
N ALA A 95 -8.33 6.42 -14.84
CA ALA A 95 -9.75 6.52 -15.18
C ALA A 95 -10.09 7.77 -16.00
N ARG A 96 -9.34 8.86 -15.81
CA ARG A 96 -9.64 10.16 -16.45
C ARG A 96 -8.37 10.94 -16.86
N PRO A 97 -7.46 10.36 -17.65
CA PRO A 97 -6.23 11.03 -18.05
C PRO A 97 -6.52 12.36 -18.76
N TRP A 98 -7.58 12.42 -19.56
CA TRP A 98 -7.95 13.63 -20.31
C TRP A 98 -8.28 14.84 -19.44
N LYS A 99 -8.94 14.66 -18.29
CA LYS A 99 -9.27 15.79 -17.40
C LYS A 99 -8.01 16.41 -16.79
N THR A 100 -7.04 15.57 -16.47
CA THR A 100 -5.75 15.99 -15.94
C THR A 100 -4.93 16.70 -17.01
N THR A 101 -4.84 16.13 -18.22
CA THR A 101 -4.14 16.73 -19.36
C THR A 101 -4.69 18.11 -19.73
N HIS A 102 -6.01 18.25 -19.80
CA HIS A 102 -6.63 19.56 -20.05
C HIS A 102 -6.25 20.58 -18.99
N ARG A 103 -6.23 20.22 -17.70
CA ARG A 103 -5.86 21.15 -16.62
C ARG A 103 -4.45 21.70 -16.76
N TYR A 104 -3.48 20.91 -17.21
CA TYR A 104 -2.08 21.36 -17.28
C TYR A 104 -1.67 21.93 -18.64
N ILE A 105 -2.26 21.46 -19.74
CA ILE A 105 -1.87 21.90 -21.08
C ILE A 105 -2.64 23.16 -21.52
N TYR A 106 -3.92 23.30 -21.15
CA TYR A 106 -4.67 24.50 -21.54
C TYR A 106 -4.22 25.77 -20.82
N ILE A 107 -3.65 25.68 -19.62
CA ILE A 107 -3.10 26.85 -18.92
C ILE A 107 -1.92 27.47 -19.68
N ALA A 108 -1.22 26.69 -20.51
CA ALA A 108 -0.06 27.15 -21.27
C ALA A 108 -0.40 27.67 -22.68
N SER A 109 -1.66 27.59 -23.12
CA SER A 109 -2.05 28.05 -24.46
C SER A 109 -2.52 29.50 -24.40
N PRO A 110 -1.80 30.47 -25.00
CA PRO A 110 -2.24 31.85 -25.01
C PRO A 110 -3.56 31.96 -25.79
N LEU A 111 -4.62 32.38 -25.09
CA LEU A 111 -5.94 32.70 -25.66
C LEU A 111 -5.75 33.74 -26.79
N GLY A 112 -5.64 33.29 -28.05
CA GLY A 112 -5.59 34.19 -29.20
C GLY A 112 -4.86 33.69 -30.44
N SER A 113 -4.02 32.65 -30.36
CA SER A 113 -3.26 32.19 -31.54
C SER A 113 -4.06 31.16 -32.37
N SER A 114 -4.69 31.62 -33.45
CA SER A 114 -5.48 30.80 -34.39
C SER A 114 -4.63 30.12 -35.48
N SER A 115 -3.33 29.87 -35.26
CA SER A 115 -2.51 29.20 -36.29
C SER A 115 -2.77 27.68 -36.29
N LYS A 116 -2.99 27.11 -37.49
CA LYS A 116 -3.20 25.65 -37.65
C LYS A 116 -2.00 24.84 -37.14
N SER A 117 -0.78 25.37 -37.27
CA SER A 117 0.44 24.73 -36.77
C SER A 117 0.48 24.61 -35.25
N LEU A 118 -0.03 25.61 -34.52
CA LEU A 118 -0.11 25.56 -33.05
C LEU A 118 -1.11 24.49 -32.58
N ARG A 119 -2.22 24.31 -33.31
CA ARG A 119 -3.20 23.24 -33.00
C ARG A 119 -2.58 21.86 -33.10
N TYR A 120 -1.84 21.57 -34.17
CA TYR A 120 -1.15 20.28 -34.31
C TYR A 120 -0.11 20.04 -33.21
N GLN A 121 0.64 21.08 -32.80
CA GLN A 121 1.57 20.95 -31.68
C GLN A 121 0.85 20.68 -30.35
N ILE A 122 -0.30 21.32 -30.10
CA ILE A 122 -1.11 21.06 -28.91
C ILE A 122 -1.67 19.63 -28.94
N GLU A 123 -2.15 19.15 -30.09
CA GLU A 123 -2.64 17.78 -30.24
C GLU A 123 -1.53 16.74 -30.02
N GLN A 124 -0.33 16.96 -30.55
CA GLN A 124 0.80 16.06 -30.33
C GLN A 124 1.26 16.07 -28.87
N THR A 125 1.38 17.24 -28.25
CA THR A 125 1.79 17.36 -26.84
C THR A 125 0.74 16.79 -25.89
N THR A 126 -0.54 16.94 -26.20
CA THR A 126 -1.64 16.33 -25.42
C THR A 126 -1.63 14.81 -25.50
N ALA A 127 -1.39 14.22 -26.68
CA ALA A 127 -1.27 12.78 -26.83
C ALA A 127 -0.10 12.22 -25.98
N ILE A 128 1.08 12.84 -26.08
CA ILE A 128 2.26 12.45 -25.29
C ILE A 128 1.98 12.58 -23.78
N ALA A 129 1.30 13.65 -23.36
CA ALA A 129 0.96 13.84 -21.96
C ALA A 129 -0.03 12.79 -21.43
N VAL A 130 -1.01 12.37 -22.25
CA VAL A 130 -1.94 11.30 -21.86
C VAL A 130 -1.19 9.99 -21.60
N ASP A 131 -0.23 9.64 -22.45
CA ASP A 131 0.55 8.42 -22.28
C ASP A 131 1.48 8.48 -21.05
N THR A 132 2.08 9.64 -20.78
CA THR A 132 2.87 9.81 -19.55
C THR A 132 2.01 9.72 -18.29
N PHE A 133 0.80 10.29 -18.28
CA PHE A 133 -0.13 10.13 -17.15
C PHE A 133 -0.59 8.69 -16.95
N ARG A 134 -0.80 7.93 -18.02
CA ARG A 134 -1.10 6.50 -17.94
C ARG A 134 0.07 5.71 -17.34
N ALA A 135 1.29 5.97 -17.81
CA ALA A 135 2.49 5.33 -17.27
C ALA A 135 2.68 5.63 -15.77
N LEU A 136 2.47 6.88 -15.35
CA LEU A 136 2.46 7.28 -13.94
C LEU A 136 1.35 6.57 -13.15
N GLY A 137 0.17 6.41 -13.74
CA GLY A 137 -0.93 5.65 -13.14
C GLY A 137 -0.56 4.19 -12.89
N VAL A 138 0.08 3.53 -13.86
CA VAL A 138 0.58 2.15 -13.74
C VAL A 138 1.67 2.04 -12.67
N MET A 139 2.59 3.00 -12.61
CA MET A 139 3.62 3.06 -11.56
C MET A 139 2.98 3.15 -10.17
N HIS A 140 2.01 4.04 -9.97
CA HIS A 140 1.27 4.13 -8.71
C HIS A 140 0.53 2.83 -8.40
N LEU A 141 -0.08 2.18 -9.39
CA LEU A 141 -0.73 0.88 -9.18
C LEU A 141 0.28 -0.18 -8.70
N ALA A 142 1.45 -0.25 -9.32
CA ALA A 142 2.52 -1.16 -8.92
C ALA A 142 2.99 -0.92 -7.48
N LEU A 143 3.17 0.34 -7.08
CA LEU A 143 3.53 0.72 -5.69
C LEU A 143 2.41 0.40 -4.68
N GLY A 144 1.15 0.58 -5.09
CA GLY A 144 -0.01 0.18 -4.30
C GLY A 144 -0.08 -1.34 -4.10
N VAL A 145 0.15 -2.12 -5.15
CA VAL A 145 0.22 -3.59 -5.10
C VAL A 145 1.40 -4.05 -4.25
N LEU A 146 2.57 -3.42 -4.38
CA LEU A 146 3.74 -3.73 -3.55
C LEU A 146 3.44 -3.53 -2.06
N SER A 147 2.74 -2.44 -1.72
CA SER A 147 2.30 -2.15 -0.36
C SER A 147 1.30 -3.20 0.16
N ALA A 148 0.37 -3.65 -0.68
CA ALA A 148 -0.58 -4.71 -0.35
C ALA A 148 0.10 -6.07 -0.14
N LEU A 149 1.10 -6.41 -0.97
CA LEU A 149 1.89 -7.63 -0.82
C LEU A 149 2.72 -7.59 0.47
N ALA A 150 3.33 -6.44 0.80
CA ALA A 150 4.08 -6.26 2.05
C ALA A 150 3.18 -6.44 3.29
N LEU A 151 1.94 -5.94 3.24
CA LEU A 151 0.94 -6.16 4.29
C LEU A 151 0.52 -7.64 4.42
N LYS A 152 0.48 -8.37 3.30
CA LYS A 152 0.08 -9.79 3.28
C LYS A 152 1.16 -10.71 3.85
N GLU A 153 2.41 -10.55 3.43
CA GLU A 153 3.44 -11.57 3.66
C GLU A 153 4.02 -11.55 5.09
N ARG A 154 3.80 -10.49 5.87
CA ARG A 154 4.27 -10.29 7.28
C ARG A 154 5.76 -10.59 7.55
N ARG A 155 6.56 -10.85 6.52
CA ARG A 155 8.01 -11.08 6.59
C ARG A 155 8.71 -9.73 6.70
N GLN A 156 9.52 -9.58 7.74
CA GLN A 156 10.25 -8.32 8.01
C GLN A 156 11.16 -7.88 6.84
N SER A 157 11.73 -8.82 6.07
CA SER A 157 12.58 -8.43 4.92
C SER A 157 11.78 -7.83 3.77
N SER A 158 10.57 -8.36 3.50
CA SER A 158 9.65 -7.83 2.48
C SER A 158 9.09 -6.46 2.89
N GLU A 159 8.79 -6.29 4.17
CA GLU A 159 8.37 -4.99 4.72
C GLU A 159 9.45 -3.92 4.50
N ARG A 160 10.72 -4.24 4.80
CA ARG A 160 11.85 -3.31 4.61
C ARG A 160 12.04 -2.94 3.15
N SER A 161 12.11 -3.92 2.26
CA SER A 161 12.33 -3.66 0.83
C SER A 161 11.18 -2.84 0.24
N ALA A 162 9.93 -3.14 0.60
CA ALA A 162 8.78 -2.36 0.19
C ALA A 162 8.84 -0.92 0.69
N LEU A 163 9.15 -0.72 1.98
CA LEU A 163 9.30 0.63 2.56
C LEU A 163 10.42 1.43 1.88
N VAL A 164 11.56 0.80 1.57
CA VAL A 164 12.66 1.45 0.86
C VAL A 164 12.27 1.84 -0.57
N VAL A 165 11.57 0.95 -1.28
CA VAL A 165 11.08 1.26 -2.64
C VAL A 165 10.06 2.41 -2.60
N LEU A 166 9.15 2.40 -1.63
CA LEU A 166 8.14 3.45 -1.45
C LEU A 166 8.77 4.79 -1.09
N THR A 167 9.78 4.82 -0.20
CA THR A 167 10.48 6.06 0.16
C THR A 167 11.27 6.61 -1.01
N LEU A 168 12.00 5.77 -1.75
CA LEU A 168 12.75 6.18 -2.94
C LEU A 168 11.81 6.70 -4.04
N ALA A 169 10.68 6.04 -4.28
CA ALA A 169 9.69 6.49 -5.24
C ALA A 169 9.08 7.86 -4.83
N SER A 170 8.74 8.01 -3.55
CA SER A 170 8.21 9.27 -3.01
C SER A 170 9.25 10.40 -3.09
N LEU A 171 10.52 10.08 -2.83
CA LEU A 171 11.63 11.03 -2.92
C LEU A 171 11.87 11.46 -4.37
N GLY A 172 11.86 10.52 -5.32
CA GLY A 172 11.97 10.81 -6.75
C GLY A 172 10.84 11.72 -7.24
N ASN A 173 9.60 11.45 -6.83
CA ASN A 173 8.46 12.32 -7.15
C ASN A 173 8.60 13.72 -6.53
N ALA A 174 8.97 13.81 -5.26
CA ALA A 174 9.20 15.09 -4.59
C ALA A 174 10.32 15.89 -5.27
N TRP A 175 11.42 15.23 -5.65
CA TRP A 175 12.53 15.83 -6.38
C TRP A 175 12.11 16.33 -7.76
N ALA A 176 11.35 15.54 -8.52
CA ALA A 176 10.83 15.95 -9.83
C ALA A 176 9.96 17.22 -9.73
N HIS A 177 9.08 17.28 -8.72
CA HIS A 177 8.28 18.47 -8.45
C HIS A 177 9.12 19.69 -8.05
N MET A 178 10.13 19.49 -7.21
CA MET A 178 11.05 20.56 -6.80
C MET A 178 11.88 21.08 -7.97
N ASN A 179 12.40 20.19 -8.83
CA ASN A 179 13.14 20.59 -10.03
C ASN A 179 12.24 21.32 -11.03
N ALA A 180 11.00 20.84 -11.24
CA ALA A 180 10.03 21.53 -12.07
C ALA A 180 9.67 22.93 -11.53
N TYR A 181 9.59 23.09 -10.21
CA TYR A 181 9.43 24.39 -9.57
C TYR A 181 10.64 25.29 -9.85
N TRP A 182 11.85 24.79 -9.60
CA TRP A 182 13.09 25.55 -9.76
C TRP A 182 13.28 26.08 -11.19
N GLN A 183 13.04 25.23 -12.19
CA GLN A 183 13.15 25.61 -13.60
C GLN A 183 12.09 26.62 -14.06
N LYS A 184 10.94 26.69 -13.36
CA LYS A 184 9.81 27.57 -13.73
C LYS A 184 9.66 28.83 -12.87
N THR A 185 10.63 29.13 -12.01
CA THR A 185 10.62 30.26 -11.05
C THR A 185 10.47 31.66 -11.70
N GLY A 186 10.39 31.78 -13.02
CA GLY A 186 10.09 33.04 -13.72
C GLY A 186 8.60 33.41 -13.86
N SER A 187 7.63 32.50 -13.66
CA SER A 187 6.21 32.83 -13.91
C SER A 187 5.22 32.03 -13.06
N GLN A 188 4.58 32.73 -12.11
CA GLN A 188 3.22 32.50 -11.60
C GLN A 188 2.82 31.09 -11.11
N TYR A 189 3.73 30.26 -10.59
CA TYR A 189 3.31 29.09 -9.82
C TYR A 189 2.83 29.50 -8.44
N THR A 190 1.51 29.72 -8.33
CA THR A 190 0.83 30.01 -7.06
C THR A 190 1.10 28.91 -6.02
N LEU A 191 1.35 29.30 -4.76
CA LEU A 191 1.47 28.41 -3.59
C LEU A 191 0.35 27.36 -3.51
N LYS A 192 -0.81 27.67 -4.10
CA LYS A 192 -1.97 26.78 -4.25
C LYS A 192 -1.66 25.48 -5.00
N ALA A 193 -0.79 25.51 -6.01
CA ALA A 193 -0.37 24.32 -6.75
C ALA A 193 0.52 23.38 -5.90
N ILE A 194 1.39 23.95 -5.05
CA ILE A 194 2.18 23.20 -4.07
C ILE A 194 1.26 22.59 -3.01
N GLN A 195 0.24 23.34 -2.58
CA GLN A 195 -0.71 22.89 -1.56
C GLN A 195 -1.60 21.75 -2.05
N GLU A 196 -2.07 21.76 -3.31
CA GLU A 196 -2.95 20.70 -3.85
C GLU A 196 -2.20 19.40 -4.18
N ILE A 197 -0.98 19.46 -4.71
CA ILE A 197 -0.29 18.29 -5.29
C ILE A 197 0.93 17.85 -4.46
N GLY A 198 1.64 18.81 -3.87
CA GLY A 198 2.86 18.55 -3.11
C GLY A 198 2.61 18.08 -1.68
N SER A 199 1.53 18.56 -1.04
CA SER A 199 1.26 18.27 0.38
C SER A 199 1.02 16.79 0.65
N SER A 200 0.28 16.10 -0.22
CA SER A 200 -0.01 14.67 -0.07
C SER A 200 1.24 13.79 -0.25
N ASN A 201 2.06 14.08 -1.25
CA ASN A 201 3.34 13.40 -1.48
C ASN A 201 4.30 13.61 -0.30
N LEU A 202 4.41 14.85 0.20
CA LEU A 202 5.25 15.18 1.34
C LEU A 202 4.79 14.46 2.60
N PHE A 203 3.48 14.42 2.84
CA PHE A 203 2.90 13.70 3.98
C PHE A 203 3.22 12.21 3.92
N VAL A 204 3.05 11.59 2.75
CA VAL A 204 3.37 10.17 2.52
C VAL A 204 4.86 9.90 2.71
N LEU A 205 5.73 10.78 2.24
CA LEU A 205 7.18 10.70 2.42
C LEU A 205 7.57 10.79 3.90
N VAL A 206 6.98 11.73 4.65
CA VAL A 206 7.22 11.89 6.09
C VAL A 206 6.77 10.64 6.84
N MET A 207 5.56 10.14 6.57
CA MET A 207 5.03 8.93 7.20
C MET A 207 5.90 7.70 6.91
N SER A 208 6.33 7.54 5.67
CA SER A 208 7.20 6.44 5.24
C SER A 208 8.60 6.54 5.87
N SER A 209 9.14 7.76 6.00
CA SER A 209 10.43 8.02 6.66
C SER A 209 10.37 7.72 8.16
N ILE A 210 9.29 8.10 8.85
CA ILE A 210 9.05 7.76 10.26
C ILE A 210 8.96 6.24 10.44
N ALA A 211 8.22 5.56 9.55
CA ALA A 211 8.08 4.11 9.56
C ALA A 211 9.44 3.42 9.38
N LEU A 212 10.19 3.82 8.37
CA LEU A 212 11.53 3.30 8.08
C LEU A 212 12.47 3.51 9.28
N SER A 213 12.47 4.72 9.86
CA SER A 213 13.25 5.05 11.04
C SER A 213 12.92 4.16 12.24
N LYS A 214 11.63 3.88 12.48
CA LYS A 214 11.20 2.95 13.53
C LYS A 214 11.64 1.52 13.24
N THR A 215 11.52 1.07 11.99
CA THR A 215 11.95 -0.27 11.58
C THR A 215 13.46 -0.46 11.74
N ILE A 216 14.27 0.54 11.35
CA ILE A 216 15.73 0.54 11.55
C ILE A 216 16.07 0.47 13.04
N LYS A 217 15.44 1.31 13.88
CA LYS A 217 15.65 1.30 15.34
C LYS A 217 15.31 -0.06 15.97
N ARG A 218 14.24 -0.72 15.51
CA ARG A 218 13.83 -2.04 16.04
C ARG A 218 14.80 -3.16 15.65
N THR A 219 15.38 -3.06 14.45
CA THR A 219 16.12 -4.18 13.84
C THR A 219 17.64 -4.00 13.87
N GLY A 220 18.12 -2.78 14.15
CA GLY A 220 19.54 -2.44 14.18
C GLY A 220 20.22 -2.54 12.81
N ARG A 221 19.46 -2.68 11.72
CA ARG A 221 19.98 -2.86 10.36
C ARG A 221 19.22 -1.96 9.38
N PHE A 222 19.96 -1.40 8.41
CA PHE A 222 19.39 -0.56 7.37
C PHE A 222 18.78 -1.39 6.23
N ILE A 223 19.30 -2.61 6.00
CA ILE A 223 18.83 -3.63 5.05
C ILE A 223 18.83 -4.98 5.76
#